data_AF-A0A7S2J4D2-F1
#
_entry.id   AF-A0A7S2J4D2-F1
#
_cell.length_a   1.000
_cell.length_b   1.000
_cell.length_c   1.000
_cell.angle_alpha   90.00
_cell.angle_beta   90.00
_cell.angle_gamma   90.00
#
_symmetry.space_group_name_H-M   'P 1'
#
loop_
_entity.id
_entity.type
_entity.pdbx_description
1 polymer ?
#
loop_
_entity_poly.entity_id
_entity_poly.type
_entity_poly.pdbx_seq_one_letter_code
_entity_poly.pdbx_strand_id
1 'polypeptide(L)'
;MLDPSERDAAGLPMPARALFVIGPDGTNRATILYPATTGRDFEEVLRVVASLRLAEDTGLATPADWQRGDRAIVAPAVTTEEARERFSNLEVRELPSAKPYLRFVDCPASAQQAAEKLQACTEERPVEDKVVVSEVPMRTACCC
;
A
#
# COMPACT_ATOMS: atom_id res chain seq x y z
N MET A 1 18.03 11.10 3.29
CA MET A 1 18.26 12.56 3.31
C MET A 1 18.11 12.98 4.76
N LEU A 2 19.13 13.62 5.34
CA LEU A 2 19.12 14.08 6.73
C LEU A 2 18.70 15.54 6.73
N ASP A 3 17.73 15.90 7.57
CA ASP A 3 17.32 17.30 7.72
C ASP A 3 18.38 18.04 8.55
N PRO A 4 18.98 19.15 8.07
CA PRO A 4 19.96 19.91 8.83
C PRO A 4 19.43 20.46 10.17
N SER A 5 18.11 20.62 10.29
CA SER A 5 17.43 21.17 11.47
C SER A 5 17.12 20.11 12.54
N GLU A 6 17.05 18.84 12.16
CA GLU A 6 16.75 17.72 13.09
C GLU A 6 18.06 17.17 13.67
N ARG A 7 18.49 17.78 14.78
CA ARG A 7 19.69 17.39 15.53
C ARG A 7 19.33 17.07 16.96
N ASP A 8 20.02 16.08 17.53
CA ASP A 8 19.91 15.80 18.96
C ASP A 8 20.61 16.88 19.81
N ALA A 9 20.51 16.77 21.13
CA ALA A 9 21.17 17.69 22.07
C ALA A 9 22.72 17.66 21.95
N ALA A 10 23.29 16.61 21.35
CA ALA A 10 24.72 16.46 21.07
C ALA A 10 25.12 16.97 19.67
N GLY A 11 24.17 17.50 18.88
CA GLY A 11 24.39 18.03 17.53
C GLY A 11 24.48 16.98 16.42
N LEU A 12 24.25 15.70 16.74
CA LEU A 12 24.24 14.60 15.78
C LEU A 12 22.93 14.63 14.95
N PRO A 13 23.01 14.33 13.64
CA PRO A 13 21.84 14.33 12.78
C PRO A 13 20.92 13.16 13.12
N MET A 14 19.62 13.42 13.24
CA MET A 14 18.60 12.40 13.46
C MET A 14 18.06 11.87 12.13
N PRO A 15 17.72 10.57 12.03
CA PRO A 15 17.10 10.03 10.84
C PRO A 15 15.68 10.59 10.69
N ALA A 16 15.35 11.04 9.49
CA ALA A 16 13.98 11.34 9.11
C ALA A 16 13.13 10.06 9.04
N ARG A 17 11.81 10.19 9.08
CA ARG A 17 10.86 9.08 8.99
C ARG A 17 10.73 8.61 7.55
N ALA A 18 11.72 7.84 7.09
CA ALA A 18 11.73 7.23 5.76
C ALA A 18 10.97 5.89 5.77
N LEU A 19 10.15 5.67 4.76
CA LEU A 19 9.48 4.40 4.47
C LEU A 19 9.82 3.99 3.03
N PHE A 20 10.28 2.76 2.87
CA PHE A 20 10.63 2.17 1.58
C PHE A 20 9.76 0.94 1.36
N VAL A 21 9.06 0.90 0.22
CA VAL A 21 8.32 -0.28 -0.23
C VAL A 21 9.20 -1.04 -1.21
N ILE A 22 9.65 -2.23 -0.81
CA ILE A 22 10.57 -3.06 -1.58
C ILE A 22 9.79 -4.21 -2.21
N GLY A 23 9.95 -4.38 -3.53
CA GLY A 23 9.36 -5.48 -4.27
C GLY A 23 10.06 -6.82 -4.00
N PRO A 24 9.48 -7.95 -4.43
CA PRO A 24 10.10 -9.27 -4.30
C PRO A 24 11.40 -9.41 -5.11
N ASP A 25 11.60 -8.53 -6.09
CA ASP A 25 12.81 -8.36 -6.90
C ASP A 25 13.93 -7.60 -6.17
N GLY A 26 13.68 -7.09 -4.96
CA GLY A 26 14.62 -6.24 -4.21
C GLY A 26 14.67 -4.80 -4.73
N THR A 27 13.84 -4.44 -5.70
CA THR A 27 13.78 -3.08 -6.24
C THR A 27 12.92 -2.19 -5.35
N ASN A 28 13.34 -0.94 -5.15
CA ASN A 28 12.53 0.07 -4.47
C ASN A 28 11.37 0.51 -5.39
N ARG A 29 10.14 0.25 -4.97
CA ARG A 29 8.91 0.61 -5.71
C ARG A 29 8.37 1.97 -5.33
N ALA A 30 8.45 2.34 -4.05
CA ALA A 30 7.95 3.61 -3.54
C ALA A 30 8.74 4.06 -2.32
N THR A 31 9.01 5.37 -2.23
CA THR A 31 9.66 6.00 -1.09
C THR A 31 8.80 7.12 -0.57
N ILE A 32 8.50 7.10 0.74
CA ILE A 32 7.82 8.18 1.44
C ILE A 32 8.77 8.72 2.50
N LEU A 33 8.98 10.03 2.51
CA LEU A 33 9.88 10.70 3.45
C LEU A 33 9.13 11.80 4.17
N TYR A 34 8.95 11.64 5.47
CA TYR A 34 8.41 12.69 6.34
C TYR A 34 9.45 13.17 7.37
N PRO A 35 9.35 14.42 7.83
CA PRO A 35 10.15 14.93 8.93
C PRO A 35 9.78 14.23 10.26
N ALA A 36 10.58 14.43 11.30
CA ALA A 36 10.32 13.84 12.62
C ALA A 36 9.01 14.36 13.25
N THR A 37 8.65 15.60 12.93
CA THR A 37 7.47 16.34 13.41
C THR A 37 6.14 15.84 12.85
N THR A 38 6.13 15.26 11.64
CA THR A 38 4.90 14.83 10.96
C THR A 38 4.71 13.32 11.06
N GLY A 39 3.56 12.90 11.57
CA GLY A 39 3.15 11.49 11.61
C GLY A 39 2.90 10.91 10.21
N ARG A 40 3.10 9.60 10.04
CA ARG A 40 2.77 8.89 8.80
C ARG A 40 1.28 8.57 8.74
N ASP A 41 0.72 8.66 7.56
CA ASP A 41 -0.58 8.06 7.25
C ASP A 41 -0.38 6.62 6.77
N PHE A 42 -0.88 5.65 7.54
CA PHE A 42 -0.78 4.24 7.20
C PHE A 42 -1.86 3.78 6.22
N GLU A 43 -2.98 4.49 6.11
CA GLU A 43 -3.99 4.20 5.09
C GLU A 43 -3.41 4.47 3.71
N GLU A 44 -2.66 5.57 3.56
CA GLU A 44 -1.94 5.87 2.32
C GLU A 44 -0.91 4.79 1.98
N VAL A 45 -0.16 4.30 2.97
CA VAL A 45 0.81 3.20 2.76
C VAL A 45 0.10 1.94 2.28
N LEU A 46 -1.02 1.56 2.89
CA LEU A 46 -1.82 0.39 2.49
C LEU A 46 -2.43 0.56 1.09
N ARG A 47 -2.87 1.78 0.74
CA ARG A 47 -3.39 2.13 -0.58
C ARG A 47 -2.32 2.01 -1.65
N VAL A 48 -1.12 2.56 -1.41
CA VAL A 48 0.02 2.48 -2.32
C VAL A 48 0.47 1.04 -2.53
N VAL A 49 0.57 0.24 -1.45
CA VAL A 49 0.91 -1.19 -1.57
C VAL A 49 -0.11 -1.95 -2.41
N ALA A 50 -1.41 -1.68 -2.23
CA ALA A 50 -2.46 -2.30 -3.03
C ALA A 50 -2.40 -1.87 -4.50
N SER A 51 -2.14 -0.59 -4.77
CA SER A 51 -1.93 -0.08 -6.13
C SER A 51 -0.74 -0.75 -6.82
N LEU A 52 0.39 -0.90 -6.11
CA LEU A 52 1.58 -1.58 -6.65
C LEU A 52 1.30 -3.04 -7.00
N ARG A 53 0.57 -3.76 -6.14
CA ARG A 53 0.16 -5.14 -6.42
C ARG A 53 -0.77 -5.24 -7.62
N LEU A 54 -1.77 -4.35 -7.70
CA LEU A 54 -2.68 -4.29 -8.84
C LEU A 54 -1.92 -4.05 -10.15
N ALA A 55 -0.95 -3.13 -10.14
CA ALA A 55 -0.14 -2.81 -11.30
C ALA A 55 0.74 -3.99 -11.75
N GLU A 56 1.36 -4.71 -10.82
CA GLU A 56 2.15 -5.91 -11.12
C GLU A 56 1.28 -7.04 -11.71
N ASP A 57 0.10 -7.29 -11.15
CA ASP A 57 -0.75 -8.42 -11.55
C ASP A 57 -1.48 -8.19 -12.88
N THR A 58 -1.92 -6.95 -13.12
CA THR A 58 -2.87 -6.65 -14.22
C THR A 58 -2.28 -5.73 -15.29
N GLY A 59 -1.19 -5.02 -14.99
CA GLY A 59 -0.65 -3.97 -15.86
C GLY A 59 -1.52 -2.72 -15.92
N LEU A 60 -2.45 -2.54 -14.97
CA LEU A 60 -3.26 -1.34 -14.82
C LEU A 60 -2.55 -0.29 -13.96
N ALA A 61 -2.88 0.98 -14.18
CA ALA A 61 -2.41 2.12 -13.40
C ALA A 61 -3.57 2.71 -12.59
N THR A 62 -3.31 3.12 -11.34
CA THR A 62 -4.34 3.74 -10.50
C THR A 62 -4.37 5.26 -10.70
N PRO A 63 -5.54 5.89 -10.89
CA PRO A 63 -5.67 7.35 -10.99
C PRO A 63 -5.34 8.08 -9.67
N ALA A 64 -5.40 9.41 -9.71
CA ALA A 64 -5.29 10.25 -8.51
C ALA A 64 -6.40 9.90 -7.51
N ASP A 65 -6.06 9.93 -6.22
CA ASP A 65 -6.96 9.62 -5.09
C ASP A 65 -7.68 8.27 -5.18
N TRP A 66 -7.14 7.34 -5.97
CA TRP A 66 -7.72 6.02 -6.17
C TRP A 66 -7.81 5.23 -4.87
N GLN A 67 -8.99 4.69 -4.59
CA GLN A 67 -9.25 3.76 -3.50
C GLN A 67 -9.51 2.35 -4.04
N ARG A 68 -9.41 1.35 -3.16
CA ARG A 68 -9.65 -0.05 -3.55
C ARG A 68 -11.09 -0.20 -4.04
N GLY A 69 -11.25 -0.71 -5.26
CA GLY A 69 -12.53 -0.88 -5.91
C GLY A 69 -12.88 0.22 -6.91
N ASP A 70 -12.17 1.35 -6.89
CA ASP A 70 -12.31 2.39 -7.90
C ASP A 70 -11.75 1.94 -9.25
N ARG A 71 -12.24 2.58 -10.31
CA ARG A 71 -11.79 2.33 -11.68
C ARG A 71 -10.31 2.63 -11.84
N ALA A 72 -9.64 1.78 -12.61
CA ALA A 72 -8.23 1.91 -12.96
C ALA A 72 -8.09 2.43 -14.40
N ILE A 73 -6.86 2.80 -14.76
CA ILE A 73 -6.49 3.30 -16.08
C ILE A 73 -5.58 2.27 -16.76
N VAL A 74 -5.78 2.04 -18.06
CA VAL A 74 -4.87 1.17 -18.82
C VAL A 74 -3.54 1.89 -19.06
N ALA A 75 -2.43 1.27 -18.67
CA ALA A 75 -1.10 1.82 -18.86
C ALA A 75 -0.87 2.19 -20.35
N PRO A 76 -0.23 3.34 -20.64
CA PRO A 76 -0.03 3.81 -22.01
C PRO A 76 0.90 2.91 -22.84
N ALA A 77 1.62 1.99 -22.19
CA ALA A 77 2.46 0.98 -22.85
C ALA A 77 1.63 -0.08 -23.62
N VAL A 78 0.36 -0.28 -23.27
CA VAL A 78 -0.53 -1.24 -23.93
C VAL A 78 -1.28 -0.55 -25.06
N THR A 79 -1.34 -1.18 -26.24
CA THR A 79 -2.08 -0.64 -27.40
C THR A 79 -3.59 -0.63 -27.14
N THR A 80 -4.36 0.09 -27.97
CA THR A 80 -5.81 0.21 -27.74
C THR A 80 -6.53 -1.08 -28.11
N GLU A 81 -6.00 -1.81 -29.08
CA GLU A 81 -6.47 -3.08 -29.59
C GLU A 81 -6.31 -4.17 -28.52
N GLU A 82 -5.10 -4.33 -27.99
CA GLU A 82 -4.82 -5.27 -26.89
C GLU A 82 -5.65 -4.97 -25.64
N ALA A 83 -5.83 -3.69 -25.32
CA ALA A 83 -6.66 -3.27 -24.19
C ALA A 83 -8.13 -3.67 -24.37
N ARG A 84 -8.68 -3.59 -25.58
CA ARG A 84 -10.06 -4.00 -25.89
C ARG A 84 -10.24 -5.51 -25.84
N GLU A 85 -9.21 -6.28 -26.22
CA GLU A 85 -9.24 -7.74 -26.12
C GLU A 85 -9.13 -8.21 -24.67
N ARG A 86 -8.28 -7.55 -23.87
CA ARG A 86 -8.01 -7.94 -22.49
C ARG A 86 -9.08 -7.49 -21.51
N PHE A 87 -9.72 -6.35 -21.76
CA PHE A 87 -10.71 -5.76 -20.88
C PHE A 87 -12.01 -5.46 -21.63
N SER A 88 -13.07 -6.20 -21.29
CA SER A 88 -14.38 -6.07 -21.92
C SER A 88 -15.12 -4.76 -21.57
N ASN A 89 -14.68 -4.06 -20.52
CA ASN A 89 -15.28 -2.86 -19.95
C ASN A 89 -14.39 -1.61 -20.12
N LEU A 90 -13.73 -1.49 -21.26
CA LEU A 90 -12.87 -0.36 -21.60
C LEU A 90 -13.69 0.88 -21.98
N GLU A 91 -13.57 1.96 -21.21
CA GLU A 91 -14.11 3.29 -21.55
C GLU A 91 -12.98 4.21 -21.99
N VAL A 92 -13.05 4.69 -23.24
CA VAL A 92 -12.09 5.67 -23.77
C VAL A 92 -12.71 7.05 -23.69
N ARG A 93 -12.10 7.95 -22.91
CA ARG A 93 -12.59 9.33 -22.77
C ARG A 93 -12.13 10.17 -23.96
N GLU A 94 -13.07 10.86 -24.60
CA GLU A 94 -12.76 11.82 -25.65
C GLU A 94 -12.07 13.05 -25.07
N LEU A 95 -10.97 13.47 -25.72
CA LEU A 95 -10.15 14.60 -25.31
C LEU A 95 -9.98 15.57 -26.47
N PRO A 96 -9.83 16.89 -26.21
CA PRO A 96 -9.59 17.89 -27.26
C PRO A 96 -8.35 17.61 -28.13
N SER A 97 -7.39 16.83 -27.60
CA SER A 97 -6.18 16.44 -28.32
C SER A 97 -6.37 15.28 -29.31
N ALA A 98 -7.55 14.67 -29.36
CA ALA A 98 -7.88 13.48 -30.15
C ALA A 98 -6.99 12.25 -29.89
N LYS A 99 -6.23 12.23 -28.78
CA LYS A 99 -5.37 11.09 -28.41
C LYS A 99 -6.09 10.15 -27.42
N PRO A 100 -6.20 8.84 -27.70
CA PRO A 100 -6.97 7.90 -26.89
C PRO A 100 -6.16 7.29 -25.72
N TYR A 101 -5.44 8.11 -24.95
CA TYR A 101 -4.62 7.59 -23.84
C TYR A 101 -5.39 7.44 -22.53
N LEU A 102 -6.45 8.24 -22.34
CA LEU A 102 -7.25 8.22 -21.13
C LEU A 102 -8.32 7.13 -21.24
N ARG A 103 -7.96 5.94 -20.78
CA ARG A 103 -8.74 4.71 -20.92
C ARG A 103 -9.02 4.13 -19.55
N PHE A 104 -10.29 4.10 -19.14
CA PHE A 104 -10.73 3.58 -17.86
C PHE A 104 -11.21 2.13 -18.00
N VAL A 105 -10.97 1.34 -16.96
CA VAL A 105 -11.40 -0.05 -16.81
C VAL A 105 -11.82 -0.24 -15.36
N ASP A 106 -12.87 -1.00 -15.10
CA ASP A 106 -13.26 -1.30 -13.73
C ASP A 106 -12.24 -2.26 -13.09
N CYS A 107 -11.95 -2.06 -11.81
CA CYS A 107 -10.98 -2.88 -11.11
C CYS A 107 -11.42 -4.36 -11.15
N PRO A 108 -10.53 -5.30 -11.51
CA PRO A 108 -10.89 -6.72 -11.56
C PRO A 108 -11.28 -7.25 -10.18
N ALA A 109 -12.30 -8.12 -10.15
CA ALA A 109 -12.90 -8.65 -8.92
C ALA A 109 -11.90 -9.29 -7.94
N SER A 110 -10.77 -9.81 -8.41
CA SER A 110 -9.72 -10.38 -7.55
C SER A 110 -9.08 -9.34 -6.62
N ALA A 111 -8.96 -8.08 -7.05
CA ALA A 111 -8.45 -6.99 -6.23
C ALA A 111 -9.48 -6.49 -5.21
N GLN A 112 -10.78 -6.56 -5.55
CA GLN A 112 -11.89 -6.28 -4.63
C GLN A 112 -12.02 -7.37 -3.56
N GLN A 113 -11.88 -8.65 -3.92
CA GLN A 113 -11.90 -9.78 -2.98
C GLN A 113 -10.71 -9.77 -2.01
N ALA A 114 -9.53 -9.33 -2.46
CA ALA A 114 -8.38 -9.14 -1.57
C ALA A 114 -8.62 -8.00 -0.57
N ALA A 115 -9.29 -6.91 -0.98
CA ALA A 115 -9.66 -5.81 -0.11
C ALA A 115 -10.67 -6.24 0.97
N GLU A 116 -11.73 -6.94 0.56
CA GLU A 116 -12.76 -7.49 1.46
C GLU A 116 -12.18 -8.50 2.46
N LYS A 117 -11.27 -9.37 2.00
CA LYS A 117 -10.61 -10.36 2.85
C LYS A 117 -9.67 -9.72 3.87
N LEU A 118 -9.01 -8.61 3.53
CA LEU A 118 -8.17 -7.87 4.47
C LEU A 118 -9.02 -7.15 5.53
N GLN A 119 -10.16 -6.61 5.12
CA GLN A 119 -11.08 -5.88 5.98
C GLN A 119 -11.76 -6.83 7.00
N ALA A 120 -12.11 -8.04 6.56
CA ALA A 120 -12.56 -9.12 7.43
C ALA A 120 -11.49 -9.53 8.47
N CYS A 121 -10.20 -9.51 8.12
CA CYS A 121 -9.12 -9.81 9.06
C CYS A 121 -8.88 -8.70 10.11
N THR A 122 -9.24 -7.46 9.82
CA THR A 122 -9.11 -6.33 10.77
C THR A 122 -10.26 -6.25 11.79
N GLU A 123 -11.44 -6.78 11.47
CA GLU A 123 -12.61 -6.74 12.36
C GLU A 123 -12.60 -7.85 13.44
N GLU A 124 -11.80 -8.91 13.30
CA GLU A 124 -11.77 -10.03 14.25
C GLU A 124 -10.82 -9.85 15.47
N ARG A 125 -10.55 -8.63 15.93
CA ARG A 125 -9.85 -8.45 17.22
C ARG A 125 -10.65 -7.57 18.18
N PRO A 126 -11.53 -8.15 19.03
CA PRO A 126 -11.95 -7.47 20.23
C PRO A 126 -10.71 -7.29 21.12
N VAL A 127 -10.30 -6.03 21.31
CA VAL A 127 -9.33 -5.66 22.35
C VAL A 127 -10.07 -5.74 23.67
N GLU A 128 -10.11 -6.93 24.28
CA GLU A 128 -10.44 -7.06 25.70
C GLU A 128 -9.15 -7.18 26.50
N ASP A 129 -8.98 -6.20 27.40
CA ASP A 129 -7.91 -6.06 28.37
C ASP A 129 -7.66 -7.34 29.17
N LYS A 130 -6.53 -8.00 28.92
CA LYS A 130 -5.85 -8.82 29.94
C LYS A 130 -4.35 -8.58 29.87
N VAL A 131 -3.90 -7.54 30.57
CA VAL A 131 -2.56 -7.50 31.14
C VAL A 131 -2.47 -8.66 32.13
N VAL A 132 -1.92 -9.79 31.70
CA VAL A 132 -1.53 -10.88 32.61
C VAL A 132 -0.11 -10.62 33.04
N VAL A 133 0.04 -10.01 34.22
CA VAL A 133 1.31 -9.99 34.95
C VAL A 133 1.53 -11.42 35.45
N SER A 134 2.44 -12.16 34.82
CA SER A 134 2.80 -13.49 35.28
C SER A 134 3.77 -13.38 36.48
N GLU A 135 3.26 -13.55 37.70
CA GLU A 135 4.08 -13.96 38.83
C GLU A 135 4.57 -15.40 38.61
N VAL A 136 5.87 -15.63 38.74
CA VAL A 136 6.52 -16.94 38.60
C VAL A 136 6.67 -17.58 39.99
N PRO A 137 6.02 -18.73 40.29
CA PRO A 137 6.33 -19.47 41.51
C PRO A 137 7.38 -20.55 41.23
N MET A 138 8.53 -20.45 41.92
CA MET A 138 9.51 -21.53 42.08
C MET A 138 8.83 -22.79 42.64
N ARG A 139 8.99 -23.94 41.98
CA ARG A 139 8.70 -25.25 42.59
C ARG A 139 9.88 -26.20 42.44
N THR A 140 10.51 -26.43 43.58
CA THR A 140 11.40 -27.54 43.91
C THR A 140 10.67 -28.86 43.71
N ALA A 141 11.28 -29.80 42.98
CA ALA A 141 10.84 -31.19 42.94
C ALA A 141 12.04 -32.10 43.24
N CYS A 142 11.98 -32.72 44.42
CA CYS A 142 12.82 -33.80 44.89
C CYS A 142 12.31 -35.08 44.19
N CYS A 143 13.17 -35.78 43.43
CA CYS A 143 12.87 -37.12 42.92
C CYS A 143 13.29 -38.16 43.97
N CYS A 144 12.34 -38.99 44.37
CA CYS A 144 12.57 -40.34 44.87
C CYS A 144 12.94 -41.28 43.71
#